data_AF-A0A644Y951-F1
#
_entry.id   AF-A0A644Y951-F1
#
_cell.length_a   1.000
_cell.length_b   1.000
_cell.length_c   1.000
_cell.angle_alpha   90.00
_cell.angle_beta   90.00
_cell.angle_gamma   90.00
#
_symmetry.space_group_name_H-M   'P 1'
#
loop_
_entity.id
_entity.type
_entity.pdbx_description
1 polymer ?
#
loop_
_entity_poly.entity_id
_entity_poly.type
_entity_poly.pdbx_seq_one_letter_code
_entity_poly.pdbx_strand_id
1 'polypeptide(L)' 'MSFSPKELFAEIKKNIPSAEFTFEPDPVKSEISASWPDSMDDSCARKEWGWNPEWNLASMTKDMLSEISKKVNR' A
#
# COMPACT_ATOMS: atom_id res chain seq x y z
N MET A 1 -2.89 3.53 -8.08
CA MET A 1 -3.69 3.22 -6.87
C MET A 1 -3.20 4.13 -5.75
N SER A 2 -4.11 4.67 -4.95
CA SER A 2 -3.82 5.46 -3.75
C SER A 2 -4.55 4.84 -2.56
N PHE A 3 -3.92 4.81 -1.40
CA PHE A 3 -4.50 4.29 -0.16
C PHE A 3 -3.86 4.96 1.05
N SER A 4 -4.62 5.02 2.13
CA SER A 4 -4.17 5.47 3.44
C SER A 4 -3.56 4.33 4.27
N PRO A 5 -2.75 4.64 5.30
CA PRO A 5 -2.28 3.64 6.25
C PRO A 5 -3.41 2.85 6.90
N LYS A 6 -4.55 3.49 7.16
CA LYS A 6 -5.74 2.86 7.76
C LYS A 6 -6.33 1.78 6.85
N GLU A 7 -6.43 2.05 5.54
CA GLU A 7 -6.94 1.10 4.56
C GLU A 7 -6.01 -0.10 4.42
N LEU A 8 -4.69 0.13 4.40
CA LEU A 8 -3.71 -0.95 4.39
C LEU A 8 -3.82 -1.82 5.65
N PHE A 9 -3.96 -1.22 6.84
CA PHE A 9 -4.13 -1.98 8.08
C PHE A 9 -5.42 -2.79 8.11
N ALA A 10 -6.51 -2.23 7.60
CA ALA A 10 -7.76 -2.96 7.46
C ALA A 10 -7.59 -4.19 6.55
N GLU A 11 -6.83 -4.07 5.45
CA GLU A 11 -6.55 -5.19 4.56
C GLU A 11 -5.63 -6.23 5.19
N ILE A 12 -4.60 -5.81 5.93
CA ILE A 12 -3.72 -6.74 6.65
C ILE A 12 -4.53 -7.50 7.72
N LYS A 13 -5.42 -6.84 8.46
CA LYS A 13 -6.26 -7.50 9.47
C LYS A 13 -7.19 -8.57 8.90
N LYS A 14 -7.62 -8.45 7.64
CA LYS A 14 -8.38 -9.53 6.97
C LYS A 14 -7.56 -10.80 6.81
N ASN A 15 -6.24 -10.67 6.64
CA ASN A 15 -5.31 -11.78 6.46
C ASN A 15 -4.73 -12.28 7.80
N ILE A 16 -4.51 -11.37 8.75
CA ILE A 16 -3.96 -11.65 10.09
C ILE A 16 -4.84 -10.92 11.13
N PRO A 17 -5.92 -11.55 11.62
CA PRO A 17 -6.86 -10.90 12.53
C PRO A 17 -6.25 -10.44 13.86
N SER A 18 -5.17 -11.11 14.29
CA SER A 18 -4.42 -10.76 15.51
C SER A 18 -3.39 -9.65 15.32
N ALA A 19 -3.28 -9.06 14.13
CA ALA A 19 -2.31 -8.00 13.86
C ALA A 19 -2.70 -6.69 14.58
N GLU A 20 -1.77 -6.18 15.39
CA GLU A 20 -1.89 -4.90 16.08
C GLU A 20 -1.02 -3.84 15.39
N PHE A 21 -1.52 -2.60 15.37
CA PHE A 21 -0.85 -1.47 14.74
C PHE A 21 -0.98 -0.25 15.63
N THR A 22 0.13 0.45 15.84
CA THR A 22 0.16 1.77 16.46
C THR A 22 0.46 2.82 15.39
N PHE A 23 -0.01 4.04 15.60
CA PHE A 23 0.23 5.15 14.69
C PHE A 23 1.02 6.23 15.42
N GLU A 24 2.31 6.29 15.12
CA GLU A 24 3.26 7.24 15.72
C GLU A 24 3.88 8.08 14.59
N PRO A 25 3.16 9.08 14.07
CA PRO A 25 3.61 9.88 12.94
C PRO A 25 4.78 10.77 13.37
N ASP A 26 5.90 10.63 12.66
CA ASP A 26 7.03 11.56 12.77
C ASP A 26 6.60 12.90 12.14
N PRO A 27 6.70 14.04 12.86
CA PRO A 27 6.27 15.34 12.36
C PRO A 27 6.92 15.72 11.02
N VAL A 28 8.22 15.45 10.86
CA VAL A 28 8.98 15.79 9.65
C VAL A 28 8.49 14.95 8.47
N LYS A 29 8.31 13.65 8.67
CA LYS A 29 7.81 12.76 7.61
C LYS A 29 6.36 13.05 7.25
N SER A 30 5.56 13.47 8.22
CA SER A 30 4.16 13.84 8.01
C SER A 30 4.06 15.05 7.09
N GLU A 31 4.85 16.10 7.35
CA GLU A 31 4.91 17.28 6.48
C GLU A 31 5.35 16.92 5.05
N ILE A 32 6.37 16.06 4.91
CA ILE A 32 6.83 15.59 3.60
C ILE A 32 5.70 14.84 2.88
N SER A 33 5.05 13.89 3.54
CA SER A 33 3.96 13.11 2.93
C SER A 33 2.75 13.97 2.56
N ALA A 34 2.43 14.97 3.38
CA ALA A 34 1.33 15.91 3.13
C ALA A 34 1.60 16.84 1.93
N SER A 35 2.87 16.99 1.53
CA SER A 35 3.24 17.77 0.34
C SER A 35 3.04 17.02 -0.99
N TRP A 36 2.88 15.70 -0.93
CA TRP A 36 2.72 14.87 -2.13
C TRP A 36 1.26 14.79 -2.58
N PRO A 37 1.00 14.60 -3.88
CA PRO A 37 -0.36 14.42 -4.36
C PRO A 37 -0.93 13.08 -3.89
N ASP A 38 -2.20 13.08 -3.46
CA ASP A 38 -2.89 11.86 -3.06
C ASP A 38 -3.03 10.86 -4.22
N SER A 39 -3.06 11.34 -5.47
CA SER A 39 -3.11 10.47 -6.65
C SER A 39 -2.48 11.15 -7.86
N MET A 40 -2.01 10.34 -8.82
CA MET A 40 -1.45 10.82 -10.08
C MET A 40 -2.38 10.44 -11.23
N ASP A 41 -2.61 11.37 -12.15
CA ASP A 41 -3.26 11.08 -13.43
C ASP A 41 -2.30 10.31 -14.33
N ASP A 42 -2.59 9.02 -14.56
CA ASP A 42 -1.83 8.13 -15.42
C ASP A 42 -2.47 7.96 -16.81
N SER A 43 -3.43 8.82 -17.20
CA SER A 43 -4.19 8.70 -18.46
C SER A 43 -3.33 8.77 -19.72
N CYS A 44 -2.25 9.58 -19.71
CA CYS A 44 -1.30 9.66 -20.81
C CYS A 44 -0.60 8.30 -21.03
N ALA A 45 -0.10 7.71 -19.95
CA ALA A 45 0.57 6.41 -19.98
C ALA A 45 -0.35 5.28 -20.47
N ARG A 46 -1.63 5.31 -20.07
CA ARG A 46 -2.65 4.36 -20.54
C ARG A 46 -2.87 4.47 -22.04
N LYS A 47 -2.89 5.69 -22.59
CA LYS A 47 -3.18 5.96 -24.00
C LYS A 47 -1.98 5.69 -24.91
N GLU A 48 -0.80 6.13 -24.50
CA GLU A 48 0.37 6.15 -25.38
C GLU A 48 1.09 4.80 -25.48
N TRP A 49 1.15 4.06 -24.37
CA TRP A 49 1.90 2.81 -24.30
C TRP A 49 1.18 1.70 -23.54
N GLY A 50 -0.13 1.86 -23.33
CA GLY A 50 -0.99 0.80 -22.81
C GLY A 50 -0.72 0.45 -21.35
N TRP A 51 -0.25 1.40 -20.53
CA TRP A 51 -0.08 1.19 -19.09
C TRP A 51 -1.36 0.62 -18.46
N ASN A 52 -1.27 -0.55 -17.83
CA ASN A 52 -2.42 -1.19 -17.20
C ASN A 52 -2.01 -1.88 -15.88
N PRO A 53 -2.07 -1.17 -14.73
CA PRO A 53 -1.74 -1.78 -13.45
C PRO A 53 -2.79 -2.82 -13.06
N GLU A 54 -2.36 -4.07 -12.87
CA GLU A 54 -3.23 -5.20 -12.54
C GLU A 54 -3.36 -5.45 -11.02
N TRP A 55 -2.44 -4.87 -10.25
CA TRP A 55 -2.38 -5.05 -8.81
C TRP A 55 -3.34 -4.09 -8.10
N ASN A 56 -4.12 -4.64 -7.19
CA ASN A 56 -4.94 -3.87 -6.26
C ASN A 56 -4.44 -4.07 -4.81
N LEU A 57 -5.00 -3.30 -3.88
CA LEU A 57 -4.57 -3.31 -2.47
C LEU A 57 -4.64 -4.73 -1.89
N ALA A 58 -5.74 -5.45 -2.14
CA ALA A 58 -5.93 -6.80 -1.64
C ALA A 58 -4.95 -7.82 -2.23
N SER A 59 -4.75 -7.82 -3.56
CA SER A 59 -3.83 -8.75 -4.22
C SER A 59 -2.38 -8.47 -3.81
N MET A 60 -2.00 -7.19 -3.73
CA MET A 60 -0.68 -6.76 -3.26
C MET A 60 -0.45 -7.16 -1.80
N THR A 61 -1.38 -6.86 -0.89
CA THR A 61 -1.22 -7.20 0.54
C THR A 61 -1.07 -8.70 0.74
N LYS A 62 -1.87 -9.52 0.05
CA LYS A 62 -1.79 -10.98 0.14
C LYS A 62 -0.43 -11.52 -0.32
N ASP A 63 0.06 -11.03 -1.47
CA ASP A 63 1.33 -11.48 -2.04
C ASP A 63 2.53 -11.07 -1.17
N MET A 64 2.54 -9.82 -0.71
CA MET A 64 3.58 -9.31 0.20
C MET A 64 3.66 -10.13 1.50
N LEU A 65 2.53 -10.46 2.12
CA LEU A 65 2.51 -11.27 3.34
C LEU A 65 3.06 -12.68 3.09
N SER A 66 2.74 -13.29 1.94
CA SER A 66 3.29 -14.59 1.53
C SER A 66 4.82 -14.55 1.41
N GLU A 67 5.37 -13.58 0.68
CA GLU A 67 6.82 -13.49 0.46
C GLU A 67 7.59 -13.12 1.72
N ILE A 68 7.07 -12.21 2.55
CA ILE A 68 7.69 -11.86 3.84
C ILE A 68 7.70 -13.07 4.78
N SER A 69 6.60 -13.84 4.85
CA SER A 69 6.52 -15.05 5.66
C SER A 69 7.57 -16.08 5.27
N LYS A 70 7.79 -16.29 3.97
CA LYS A 70 8.86 -17.19 3.47
C LYS A 70 10.25 -16.73 3.89
N LYS A 71 10.47 -15.41 4.00
CA LYS A 71 11.76 -14.85 4.40
C LYS A 71 11.98 -14.93 5.90
N VAL A 72 10.95 -14.71 6.71
CA VAL A 72 11.05 -14.70 8.18
C VAL A 72 11.12 -16.12 8.77
N ASN A 73 10.46 -17.10 8.13
CA ASN A 73 10.48 -18.50 8.56
C ASN A 73 11.69 -19.30 8.02
N ARG A 74 12.77 -18.61 7.64
CA ARG A 74 14.07 -19.18 7.28
C ARG A 74 15.05 -18.99 8.43
#